data_AF-A0AAV1MRE7-F1
#
_entry.id   AF-A0AAV1MRE7-F1
#
_cell.length_a   1.000
_cell.length_b   1.000
_cell.length_c   1.000
_cell.angle_alpha   90.00
_cell.angle_beta   90.00
_cell.angle_gamma   90.00
#
_symmetry.space_group_name_H-M   'P 1'
#
loop_
_entity.id
_entity.type
_entity.pdbx_description
1 polymer ?
#
loop_
_entity_poly.entity_id
_entity_poly.type
_entity_poly.pdbx_seq_one_letter_code
_entity_poly.pdbx_strand_id
1 'polypeptide(L)'
;MDSPQATHAGYQVLKAFLIYTSYRKHADIHVRWQLTVNKNTNEDFVLPKKERLLCWIVDDSDLHTESGESYIYFRKLAKHIHVDVFNSSCTRLLRGESYFLTISSCKFYLSFENSIHRYYVTETFSGPLTAGIVPIVLGPPRSN
;
A
#
# COMPACT_ATOMS: atom_id res chain seq x y z
N MET A 1 -7.45 2.60 2.92
CA MET A 1 -7.94 1.78 4.05
C MET A 1 -7.58 2.54 5.32
N ASP A 2 -8.55 2.89 6.17
CA ASP A 2 -8.32 3.76 7.33
C ASP A 2 -7.36 3.12 8.35
N SER A 3 -6.53 3.95 8.99
CA SER A 3 -5.74 3.52 10.15
C SER A 3 -6.67 2.94 11.22
N PRO A 4 -6.29 1.86 11.93
CA PRO A 4 -7.12 1.27 12.98
C PRO A 4 -7.37 2.34 14.04
N GLN A 5 -8.59 2.88 14.04
CA GLN A 5 -9.06 3.81 15.04
C GLN A 5 -9.48 3.02 16.27
N ALA A 6 -9.11 3.51 17.46
CA ALA A 6 -9.60 2.96 18.71
C ALA A 6 -11.14 2.99 18.70
N THR A 7 -11.75 1.82 18.52
CA THR A 7 -13.20 1.71 18.38
C THR A 7 -13.84 1.85 19.76
N HIS A 8 -14.16 3.08 20.16
CA HIS A 8 -14.98 3.35 21.33
C HIS A 8 -16.44 3.60 20.91
N ALA A 9 -17.22 2.54 20.67
CA ALA A 9 -18.68 2.53 20.91
C ALA A 9 -19.36 1.23 20.44
N GLY A 10 -20.29 0.70 21.26
CA GLY A 10 -21.55 0.18 20.70
C GLY A 10 -22.11 -1.14 21.23
N TYR A 11 -21.29 -2.07 21.76
CA TYR A 11 -21.80 -3.40 22.15
C TYR A 11 -21.61 -3.64 23.66
N GLN A 12 -22.72 -3.80 24.38
CA GLN A 12 -22.78 -4.11 25.83
C GLN A 12 -21.96 -5.37 26.22
N VAL A 13 -21.57 -6.20 25.25
CA VAL A 13 -20.73 -7.40 25.43
C VAL A 13 -19.23 -7.09 25.55
N LEU A 14 -18.76 -5.92 25.08
CA LEU A 14 -17.34 -5.55 25.10
C LEU A 14 -16.85 -4.96 26.44
N LYS A 15 -17.73 -4.73 27.42
CA LYS A 15 -17.30 -4.21 28.74
C LYS A 15 -16.46 -5.22 29.56
N ALA A 16 -16.48 -6.51 29.20
CA ALA A 16 -15.72 -7.54 29.91
C ALA A 16 -14.29 -7.74 29.37
N PHE A 17 -13.98 -7.29 28.15
CA PHE A 17 -12.67 -7.50 27.53
C PHE A 17 -12.24 -6.25 26.75
N LEU A 18 -11.16 -5.62 27.20
CA LEU A 18 -10.50 -4.56 26.45
C LEU A 18 -9.68 -5.24 25.34
N ILE A 19 -10.11 -5.12 24.08
CA ILE A 19 -9.41 -5.66 22.92
C ILE A 19 -8.91 -4.49 22.08
N TYR A 20 -7.61 -4.40 21.82
CA TYR A 20 -7.05 -3.38 20.93
C TYR A 20 -6.52 -3.97 19.62
N THR A 21 -6.91 -3.35 18.51
CA THR A 21 -6.43 -3.67 17.17
C THR A 21 -5.24 -2.77 16.82
N SER A 22 -4.15 -3.35 16.30
CA SER A 22 -2.99 -2.56 15.88
C SER A 22 -2.12 -3.32 14.90
N TYR A 23 -1.27 -2.59 14.17
CA TYR A 23 -0.18 -3.18 13.37
C TYR A 23 1.00 -3.69 14.22
N ARG A 24 1.01 -3.41 15.52
CA ARG A 24 2.04 -3.91 16.45
C ARG A 24 1.94 -5.43 16.58
N LYS A 25 3.08 -6.13 16.45
CA LYS A 25 3.14 -7.60 16.59
C LYS A 25 2.56 -8.15 17.91
N HIS A 26 2.51 -7.34 18.96
CA HIS A 26 2.03 -7.72 20.29
C HIS A 26 0.58 -7.28 20.56
N ALA A 27 -0.17 -6.83 19.56
CA ALA A 27 -1.57 -6.47 19.74
C ALA A 27 -2.48 -7.69 19.86
N ASP A 28 -3.59 -7.56 20.58
CA ASP A 28 -4.57 -8.64 20.75
C ASP A 28 -5.10 -9.10 19.38
N ILE A 29 -5.38 -8.14 18.50
CA ILE A 29 -5.71 -8.39 17.10
C ILE A 29 -4.69 -7.65 16.23
N HIS A 30 -3.78 -8.43 15.65
CA HIS A 30 -2.73 -7.93 14.77
C HIS A 30 -3.25 -7.76 13.33
N VAL A 31 -3.32 -6.52 12.85
CA VAL A 31 -3.85 -6.17 11.53
C VAL A 31 -2.72 -6.08 10.51
N ARG A 32 -2.11 -7.21 10.14
CA ARG A 32 -1.07 -7.23 9.09
C ARG A 32 -1.22 -8.44 8.20
N TRP A 33 -1.14 -8.22 6.89
CA TRP A 33 -1.03 -9.32 5.95
C TRP A 33 0.36 -9.96 6.05
N GLN A 34 0.42 -11.25 6.38
CA GLN A 34 1.69 -11.97 6.38
C GLN A 34 2.08 -12.30 4.94
N LEU A 35 3.21 -11.77 4.51
CA LEU A 35 3.84 -12.17 3.26
C LEU A 35 4.54 -13.50 3.48
N THR A 36 4.12 -14.52 2.75
CA THR A 36 4.81 -15.81 2.68
C THR A 36 5.40 -15.97 1.29
N VAL A 37 6.64 -16.46 1.22
CA VAL A 37 7.26 -16.78 -0.05
C VAL A 37 6.71 -18.12 -0.50
N ASN A 38 6.07 -18.14 -1.67
CA ASN A 38 5.72 -19.41 -2.29
C ASN A 38 7.01 -20.10 -2.75
N LYS A 39 7.33 -21.23 -2.12
CA LYS A 39 8.51 -22.04 -2.44
C LYS A 39 8.28 -22.96 -3.64
N ASN A 40 7.03 -23.16 -4.03
CA ASN A 40 6.69 -23.90 -5.24
C ASN A 40 6.83 -22.92 -6.41
N THR A 41 7.98 -22.98 -7.08
CA THR A 41 8.13 -22.38 -8.40
C THR A 41 7.24 -23.17 -9.35
N ASN A 42 5.99 -22.75 -9.54
CA ASN A 42 5.25 -23.16 -10.73
C ASN A 42 6.10 -22.73 -11.93
N GLU A 43 6.57 -23.71 -12.71
CA GLU A 43 7.54 -23.49 -13.79
C GLU A 43 7.00 -22.56 -14.91
N ASP A 44 5.70 -22.28 -14.90
CA ASP A 44 5.00 -21.46 -15.89
C ASP A 44 4.65 -20.03 -15.42
N PHE A 45 5.40 -19.43 -14.48
CA PHE A 45 5.16 -18.02 -14.13
C PHE A 45 5.60 -17.09 -15.27
N VAL A 46 4.63 -16.67 -16.09
CA VAL A 46 4.85 -15.68 -17.14
C VAL A 46 4.78 -14.28 -16.56
N LEU A 47 5.90 -13.55 -16.64
CA LEU A 47 5.94 -12.15 -16.26
C LEU A 47 5.02 -11.32 -17.17
N PRO A 48 4.16 -10.46 -16.60
CA PRO A 48 3.32 -9.58 -17.39
C PRO A 48 4.19 -8.57 -18.17
N LYS A 49 3.72 -8.21 -19.37
CA LYS A 49 4.40 -7.24 -20.23
C LYS A 49 4.50 -5.90 -19.51
N LYS A 50 5.73 -5.40 -19.33
CA LYS A 50 6.01 -4.12 -18.68
C LYS A 50 6.09 -3.00 -19.72
N GLU A 51 5.10 -2.13 -19.75
CA GLU A 51 5.00 -1.00 -20.69
C GLU A 51 5.32 0.34 -20.03
N ARG A 52 5.03 0.48 -18.73
CA ARG A 52 5.23 1.71 -17.95
C ARG A 52 6.45 1.58 -17.05
N LEU A 53 7.16 2.69 -16.85
CA LEU A 53 8.34 2.70 -15.99
C LEU A 53 7.94 2.73 -14.52
N LEU A 54 7.19 3.75 -14.11
CA LEU A 54 6.87 4.03 -12.72
C LEU A 54 5.41 4.46 -12.60
N CYS A 55 4.67 3.79 -11.72
CA CYS A 55 3.25 4.04 -11.50
C CYS A 55 2.96 4.44 -10.07
N TRP A 56 1.91 5.25 -9.88
CA TRP A 56 1.43 5.66 -8.58
C TRP A 56 -0.09 5.73 -8.58
N ILE A 57 -0.76 4.96 -7.72
CA ILE A 57 -2.19 5.10 -7.47
C ILE A 57 -2.35 5.89 -6.18
N VAL A 58 -3.14 6.96 -6.23
CA VAL A 58 -3.29 7.91 -5.13
C VAL A 58 -4.71 8.48 -5.11
N ASP A 59 -5.19 8.78 -3.90
CA ASP A 59 -6.47 9.43 -3.67
C ASP A 59 -6.47 10.89 -4.17
N ASP A 60 -7.64 11.33 -4.63
CA ASP A 60 -7.82 12.69 -5.18
C ASP A 60 -7.47 13.76 -4.13
N SER A 61 -7.86 13.53 -2.88
CA SER A 61 -7.52 14.39 -1.75
C SER A 61 -6.01 14.55 -1.55
N ASP A 62 -5.25 13.48 -1.72
CA ASP A 62 -3.80 13.47 -1.51
C ASP A 62 -3.05 14.11 -2.69
N LEU A 63 -3.64 14.09 -3.89
CA LEU A 63 -3.14 14.85 -5.03
C LEU A 63 -3.34 16.36 -4.86
N HIS A 64 -4.42 16.77 -4.20
CA HIS A 64 -4.71 18.17 -3.91
C HIS A 64 -4.05 18.68 -2.64
N THR A 65 -3.61 17.78 -1.75
CA THR A 65 -2.89 18.13 -0.53
C THR A 65 -1.40 18.30 -0.82
N GLU A 66 -1.03 19.50 -1.26
CA GLU A 66 0.35 19.83 -1.71
C GLU A 66 1.41 19.81 -0.59
N SER A 67 1.02 19.51 0.65
CA SER A 67 1.88 19.51 1.83
C SER A 67 2.28 18.12 2.35
N GLY A 68 1.72 17.04 1.81
CA GLY A 68 2.06 15.68 2.25
C GLY A 68 3.47 15.26 1.83
N GLU A 69 4.20 14.54 2.69
CA GLU A 69 5.54 14.00 2.39
C GLU A 69 5.56 13.20 1.08
N SER A 70 4.53 12.36 0.87
CA SER A 70 4.31 11.59 -0.36
C SER A 70 4.24 12.49 -1.60
N TYR A 71 3.47 13.58 -1.53
CA TYR A 71 3.32 14.55 -2.62
C TYR A 71 4.64 15.31 -2.87
N ILE A 72 5.31 15.76 -1.82
CA ILE A 72 6.60 16.48 -1.91
C ILE A 72 7.66 15.59 -2.59
N TYR A 73 7.74 14.32 -2.18
CA TYR A 73 8.67 13.37 -2.78
C TYR A 73 8.31 13.10 -4.24
N PHE A 74 7.04 12.83 -4.53
CA PHE A 74 6.54 12.67 -5.90
C PHE A 74 6.89 13.87 -6.78
N ARG A 75 6.64 15.11 -6.34
CA ARG A 75 6.94 16.33 -7.09
C ARG A 75 8.43 16.50 -7.39
N LYS A 76 9.32 16.08 -6.48
CA LYS A 76 10.77 16.08 -6.73
C LYS A 76 11.17 15.01 -7.73
N LEU A 77 10.59 13.82 -7.63
CA LEU A 77 10.87 12.69 -8.51
C LEU A 77 10.36 12.93 -9.95
N ALA A 78 9.14 13.46 -10.08
CA ALA A 78 8.48 13.72 -11.35
C ALA A 78 9.22 14.75 -12.24
N LYS A 79 10.13 15.55 -11.68
CA LYS A 79 11.02 16.43 -12.44
C LYS A 79 12.08 15.68 -13.26
N HIS A 80 12.40 14.45 -12.86
CA HIS A 80 13.50 13.67 -13.42
C HIS A 80 13.02 12.44 -14.19
N ILE A 81 11.85 11.91 -13.84
CA ILE A 81 11.32 10.67 -14.39
C ILE A 81 9.82 10.83 -14.60
N HIS A 82 9.30 10.34 -15.74
CA HIS A 82 7.86 10.27 -15.99
C HIS A 82 7.19 9.28 -15.02
N VAL A 83 6.12 9.73 -14.36
CA VAL A 83 5.34 8.93 -13.41
C VAL A 83 3.90 8.86 -13.91
N ASP A 84 3.41 7.64 -14.14
CA ASP A 84 2.01 7.41 -14.49
C ASP A 84 1.16 7.43 -13.22
N VAL A 85 0.40 8.52 -13.05
CA VAL A 85 -0.46 8.74 -11.89
C VAL A 85 -1.89 8.30 -12.20
N PHE A 86 -2.45 7.50 -11.31
CA PHE A 86 -3.79 6.96 -11.38
C PHE A 86 -4.60 7.42 -10.17
N ASN A 87 -5.80 7.95 -10.41
CA ASN A 87 -6.70 8.31 -9.32
C ASN A 87 -7.40 7.06 -8.80
N SER A 88 -7.23 6.77 -7.51
CA SER A 88 -7.90 5.67 -6.81
C SER A 88 -9.43 5.81 -6.82
N SER A 89 -9.95 7.04 -6.85
CA SER A 89 -11.39 7.32 -6.92
C SER A 89 -12.01 6.81 -8.22
N CYS A 90 -11.19 6.51 -9.23
CA CYS A 90 -11.63 5.79 -10.41
C CYS A 90 -11.93 4.33 -10.01
N THR A 91 -13.19 4.07 -9.66
CA THR A 91 -13.73 2.75 -9.25
C THR A 91 -13.38 1.60 -10.19
N ARG A 92 -13.12 1.87 -11.47
CA ARG A 92 -12.69 0.87 -12.46
C ARG A 92 -11.27 0.35 -12.20
N LEU A 93 -10.38 1.16 -11.64
CA LEU A 93 -8.97 0.83 -11.42
C LEU A 93 -8.70 0.06 -10.11
N LEU A 94 -9.61 0.15 -9.13
CA LEU A 94 -9.43 -0.48 -7.82
C LEU A 94 -10.14 -1.82 -7.65
N ARG A 95 -10.86 -2.31 -8.67
CA ARG A 95 -11.66 -3.53 -8.55
C ARG A 95 -10.80 -4.77 -8.75
N GLY A 96 -10.20 -5.24 -7.65
CA GLY A 96 -9.52 -6.54 -7.55
C GLY A 96 -8.53 -6.80 -8.67
N GLU A 97 -8.94 -7.57 -9.68
CA GLU A 97 -8.12 -7.91 -10.84
C GLU A 97 -7.66 -6.70 -11.65
N SER A 98 -8.48 -5.66 -11.78
CA SER A 98 -8.12 -4.48 -12.57
C SER A 98 -6.99 -3.67 -11.94
N TYR A 99 -6.88 -3.69 -10.61
CA TYR A 99 -5.77 -3.08 -9.88
C TYR A 99 -4.46 -3.78 -10.25
N PHE A 100 -4.41 -5.10 -10.07
CA PHE A 100 -3.22 -5.89 -10.36
C PHE A 100 -2.83 -5.83 -11.83
N LEU A 101 -3.80 -5.86 -12.76
CA LEU A 101 -3.53 -5.67 -14.19
C LEU A 101 -2.90 -4.30 -14.47
N THR A 102 -3.44 -3.24 -13.90
CA THR A 102 -2.92 -1.88 -14.08
C THR A 102 -1.48 -1.76 -13.59
N ILE A 103 -1.23 -2.11 -12.32
CA ILE A 103 0.12 -2.01 -11.75
C ILE A 103 1.08 -2.99 -12.41
N SER A 104 0.64 -4.17 -12.84
CA SER A 104 1.49 -5.20 -13.43
C SER A 104 2.17 -4.75 -14.71
N SER A 105 1.59 -3.79 -15.43
CA SER A 105 2.20 -3.12 -16.59
C SER A 105 3.40 -2.24 -16.25
N CYS A 106 3.64 -1.97 -14.96
CA CYS A 106 4.67 -1.06 -14.47
C CYS A 106 5.90 -1.83 -13.97
N LYS A 107 7.10 -1.27 -14.17
CA LYS A 107 8.36 -1.85 -13.63
C LYS A 107 8.54 -1.52 -12.16
N PHE A 108 8.20 -0.29 -11.78
CA PHE A 108 8.27 0.23 -10.43
C PHE A 108 6.91 0.78 -10.00
N TYR A 109 6.65 0.76 -8.70
CA TYR A 109 5.44 1.31 -8.11
C TYR A 109 5.77 2.18 -6.89
N LEU A 110 5.18 3.37 -6.79
CA LEU A 110 5.32 4.23 -5.61
C LEU A 110 4.42 3.72 -4.48
N SER A 111 5.03 3.03 -3.53
CA SER A 111 4.38 2.48 -2.34
C SER A 111 4.52 3.45 -1.17
N PHE A 112 3.78 4.55 -1.22
CA PHE A 112 3.81 5.56 -0.15
C PHE A 112 2.73 5.27 0.88
N GLU A 113 3.15 5.08 2.12
CA GLU A 113 2.24 4.90 3.25
C GLU A 113 1.72 6.25 3.74
N ASN A 114 0.46 6.30 4.15
CA ASN A 114 -0.18 7.53 4.65
C ASN A 114 0.40 8.02 5.99
N SER A 115 1.12 7.16 6.71
CA SER A 115 1.76 7.50 7.98
C SER A 115 3.11 6.82 8.14
N ILE A 116 4.10 7.56 8.64
CA ILE A 116 5.42 7.05 8.96
C ILE A 116 5.40 6.56 10.42
N HIS A 117 4.85 5.37 10.66
CA HIS A 117 4.80 4.77 12.00
C HIS A 117 5.41 3.37 12.02
N ARG A 118 6.12 3.03 13.10
CA ARG A 118 7.04 1.87 13.26
C ARG A 118 6.50 0.48 12.88
N TYR A 119 5.21 0.32 12.62
CA TYR A 119 4.62 -0.95 12.18
C TYR A 119 3.61 -0.79 11.04
N TYR A 120 3.43 0.43 10.52
CA TYR A 120 2.43 0.77 9.53
C TYR A 120 2.96 0.41 8.13
N VAL A 121 2.73 -0.84 7.73
CA VAL A 121 3.01 -1.36 6.39
C VAL A 121 1.74 -2.03 5.89
N THR A 122 1.20 -1.54 4.80
CA THR A 122 -0.12 -1.91 4.27
C THR A 122 0.00 -2.70 2.95
N GLU A 123 -1.14 -2.99 2.35
CA GLU A 123 -1.25 -3.57 1.00
C GLU A 123 -0.52 -2.76 -0.06
N THR A 124 -0.31 -1.46 0.18
CA THR A 124 0.45 -0.56 -0.69
C THR A 124 1.87 -1.05 -0.94
N PHE A 125 2.47 -1.72 0.05
CA PHE A 125 3.78 -2.37 -0.08
C PHE A 125 3.70 -3.79 -0.66
N SER A 126 2.77 -4.62 -0.18
CA SER A 126 2.71 -6.05 -0.56
C SER A 126 2.09 -6.30 -1.94
N GLY A 127 1.12 -5.49 -2.36
CA GLY A 127 0.42 -5.63 -3.64
C GLY A 127 1.36 -5.63 -4.85
N PRO A 128 2.27 -4.65 -4.97
CA PRO A 128 3.27 -4.63 -6.04
C PRO A 128 4.16 -5.88 -6.09
N LEU A 129 4.56 -6.41 -4.92
CA LEU A 129 5.38 -7.62 -4.86
C LEU A 129 4.63 -8.83 -5.43
N THR A 130 3.35 -8.99 -5.09
CA THR A 130 2.49 -10.04 -5.64
C THR A 130 2.30 -9.92 -7.16
N ALA A 131 2.34 -8.69 -7.70
CA ALA A 131 2.24 -8.43 -9.13
C ALA A 131 3.59 -8.50 -9.89
N GLY A 132 4.68 -8.91 -9.23
CA GLY A 132 6.01 -8.96 -9.84
C GLY A 132 6.55 -7.57 -10.20
N ILE A 133 6.38 -6.61 -9.29
CA ILE A 133 6.82 -5.21 -9.45
C ILE A 133 7.72 -4.86 -8.27
N VAL A 134 8.67 -3.96 -8.50
CA VAL A 134 9.55 -3.44 -7.43
C VAL A 134 8.91 -2.21 -6.78
N PRO A 135 8.51 -2.28 -5.49
CA PRO A 135 7.98 -1.12 -4.78
C PRO A 135 9.09 -0.14 -4.37
N ILE A 136 8.86 1.15 -4.60
CA ILE A 136 9.66 2.26 -4.08
C ILE A 136 8.90 2.81 -2.88
N VAL A 137 9.48 2.62 -1.68
CA VAL A 137 8.73 2.78 -0.43
C VAL A 137 9.08 4.09 0.26
N LEU A 138 8.03 4.81 0.67
CA LEU A 138 8.10 5.85 1.70
C LEU A 138 7.20 5.39 2.85
N GLY A 139 7.77 5.15 4.01
CA GLY A 139 7.07 4.51 5.12
C GLY A 139 7.96 4.41 6.36
N PRO A 140 7.70 3.47 7.28
CA PRO A 140 8.43 3.37 8.54
C PRO A 140 9.95 3.34 8.36
N PRO A 141 10.72 4.00 9.25
CA PRO A 141 12.17 3.95 9.20
C PRO A 141 12.66 2.52 9.40
N ARG A 142 13.75 2.15 8.71
CA ARG A 142 14.40 0.83 8.86
C ARG A 142 15.06 0.64 10.24
N SER A 143 15.32 1.72 10.97
CA SER A 143 15.94 1.67 12.29
C SER A 143 14.98 1.05 13.31
N ASN A 144 15.42 -0.06 13.92
CA ASN A 144 14.77 -0.69 15.06
C ASN A 144 15.23 -0.04 16.36
#